data_AF-A0A1B7XMS1-F1
#
_entry.id   AF-A0A1B7XMS1-F1
#
_cell.length_a   1.000
_cell.length_b   1.000
_cell.length_c   1.000
_cell.angle_alpha   90.00
_cell.angle_beta   90.00
_cell.angle_gamma   90.00
#
_symmetry.space_group_name_H-M   'P 1'
#
loop_
_entity.id
_entity.type
_entity.pdbx_description
1 polymer ?
#
loop_
_entity_poly.entity_id
_entity_poly.type
_entity_poly.pdbx_seq_one_letter_code
_entity_poly.pdbx_strand_id
1 'polypeptide(L)'
;MRTYEDITPLMKSLGHALYKYTVIDRKDFDFGVGVNLFPAEIHMLEAINCRNGVGVTELAEEFGVTKGAISQLINKLVKKELVVKEPASDHKSRVVIRTTPKGKTACQNHREFHREHNKLFTQYLEQLDDKSFNTVVELTNQLNLWMDNYLK
;
A
#
# COMPACT_ATOMS: atom_id res chain seq x y z
N MET A 1 -22.47 -0.55 -30.38
CA MET A 1 -22.14 -1.13 -29.06
C MET A 1 -21.00 -2.12 -29.27
N ARG A 2 -20.08 -2.26 -28.31
CA ARG A 2 -19.04 -3.30 -28.36
C ARG A 2 -19.64 -4.67 -28.05
N THR A 3 -19.15 -5.73 -28.69
CA THR A 3 -19.58 -7.11 -28.40
C THR A 3 -18.74 -7.75 -27.29
N TYR A 4 -19.11 -8.96 -26.87
CA TYR A 4 -18.30 -9.72 -25.92
C TYR A 4 -16.91 -10.06 -26.48
N GLU A 5 -16.83 -10.36 -27.77
CA GLU A 5 -15.58 -10.64 -28.49
C GLU A 5 -14.68 -9.41 -28.53
N ASP A 6 -15.25 -8.21 -28.68
CA ASP A 6 -14.49 -6.95 -28.61
C ASP A 6 -13.87 -6.71 -27.21
N ILE A 7 -14.55 -7.17 -26.15
CA ILE A 7 -14.17 -6.91 -24.75
C ILE A 7 -13.19 -7.97 -24.23
N THR A 8 -13.24 -9.18 -24.77
CA THR A 8 -12.44 -10.33 -24.30
C THR A 8 -10.93 -10.05 -24.24
N PRO A 9 -10.28 -9.42 -25.24
CA PRO A 9 -8.86 -9.08 -25.17
C PRO A 9 -8.52 -8.11 -24.03
N LEU A 10 -9.40 -7.14 -23.76
CA LEU A 10 -9.23 -6.20 -22.65
C LEU A 10 -9.28 -6.94 -21.31
N MET A 11 -10.26 -7.83 -21.12
CA MET A 11 -10.39 -8.63 -19.90
C MET A 11 -9.17 -9.52 -19.66
N LYS A 12 -8.62 -10.13 -20.72
CA LYS A 12 -7.40 -10.93 -20.63
C LYS A 12 -6.19 -10.09 -20.23
N SER A 13 -6.03 -8.91 -20.82
CA SER A 13 -4.94 -7.98 -20.47
C SER A 13 -5.05 -7.51 -19.01
N LEU A 14 -6.25 -7.15 -18.57
CA LEU A 14 -6.53 -6.79 -17.17
C LEU A 14 -6.19 -7.96 -16.23
N GLY A 15 -6.62 -9.18 -16.55
CA GLY A 15 -6.30 -10.37 -15.76
C GLY A 15 -4.79 -10.60 -15.62
N HIS A 16 -4.01 -10.41 -16.69
CA HIS A 16 -2.55 -10.50 -16.64
C HIS A 16 -1.93 -9.42 -15.74
N ALA A 17 -2.45 -8.19 -15.79
CA ALA A 17 -1.97 -7.09 -14.94
C ALA A 17 -2.26 -7.38 -13.45
N LEU A 18 -3.49 -7.82 -13.14
CA LEU A 18 -3.89 -8.19 -11.77
C LEU A 18 -3.05 -9.37 -11.25
N TYR A 19 -2.81 -10.39 -12.08
CA TYR A 19 -1.93 -11.50 -11.69
C TYR A 19 -0.52 -11.02 -11.34
N LYS A 20 0.11 -10.18 -12.18
CA LYS A 20 1.42 -9.59 -11.87
C LYS A 20 1.39 -8.80 -10.57
N TYR A 21 0.31 -8.03 -10.32
CA TYR A 21 0.12 -7.32 -9.07
C TYR A 21 0.10 -8.27 -7.87
N THR A 22 -0.62 -9.41 -7.94
CA THR A 22 -0.61 -10.41 -6.85
C THR A 22 0.75 -11.06 -6.62
N VAL A 23 1.58 -11.18 -7.66
CA VAL A 23 2.94 -11.70 -7.54
C VAL A 23 3.83 -10.66 -6.86
N ILE A 24 3.70 -9.38 -7.23
CA ILE A 24 4.44 -8.28 -6.62
C ILE A 24 4.09 -8.15 -5.14
N ASP A 25 2.80 -8.27 -4.78
CA ASP A 25 2.32 -8.18 -3.40
C ASP A 25 2.94 -9.24 -2.46
N ARG A 26 3.40 -10.36 -3.04
CA ARG A 26 4.03 -11.48 -2.34
C ARG A 26 5.55 -11.47 -2.42
N LYS A 27 6.16 -10.47 -3.05
CA LYS A 27 7.61 -10.27 -3.06
C LYS A 27 8.02 -9.31 -1.96
N ASP A 28 9.22 -9.51 -1.44
CA ASP A 28 9.85 -8.61 -0.50
C ASP A 28 11.02 -7.88 -1.18
N PHE A 29 11.28 -6.67 -0.72
CA PHE A 29 12.32 -5.79 -1.26
C PHE A 29 13.11 -5.16 -0.12
N ASP A 30 14.41 -4.99 -0.30
CA ASP A 30 15.22 -4.16 0.59
C ASP A 30 15.21 -2.71 0.10
N PHE A 31 14.76 -1.81 0.96
CA PHE A 31 14.74 -0.37 0.71
C PHE A 31 15.99 0.32 1.25
N GLY A 32 17.15 -0.31 1.07
CA GLY A 32 18.46 0.24 1.46
C GLY A 32 18.70 0.28 2.97
N VAL A 33 18.07 -0.61 3.73
CA VAL A 33 18.19 -0.70 5.20
C VAL A 33 18.63 -2.07 5.70
N GLY A 34 19.00 -2.98 4.79
CA GLY A 34 19.55 -4.30 5.11
C GLY A 34 18.50 -5.30 5.61
N VAL A 35 17.21 -4.99 5.43
CA VAL A 35 16.11 -5.88 5.77
C VAL A 35 15.04 -5.83 4.69
N ASN A 36 14.57 -6.99 4.28
CA ASN A 36 13.50 -7.06 3.29
C ASN A 36 12.15 -6.74 3.91
N LEU A 37 11.28 -6.08 3.14
CA LEU A 37 9.91 -5.74 3.51
C LEU A 37 8.94 -6.15 2.41
N PHE A 38 7.86 -6.81 2.81
CA PHE A 38 6.70 -7.00 1.92
C PHE A 38 5.93 -5.67 1.75
N PRO A 39 5.18 -5.49 0.65
CA PRO A 39 4.34 -4.31 0.40
C PRO A 39 3.47 -3.92 1.60
N ALA A 40 2.80 -4.88 2.24
CA ALA A 40 2.02 -4.63 3.46
C ALA A 40 2.86 -4.05 4.61
N GLU A 41 4.12 -4.48 4.77
CA GLU A 41 5.01 -3.99 5.83
C GLU A 41 5.52 -2.57 5.54
N ILE A 42 5.93 -2.27 4.31
CA ILE A 42 6.43 -0.95 3.96
C ILE A 42 5.31 0.10 3.89
N HIS A 43 4.11 -0.26 3.43
CA HIS A 43 2.94 0.62 3.49
C HIS A 43 2.48 0.89 4.93
N MET A 44 2.51 -0.11 5.81
CA MET A 44 2.25 0.10 7.23
C MET A 44 3.31 1.02 7.86
N LEU A 45 4.58 0.84 7.52
CA LEU A 45 5.67 1.70 7.98
C LEU A 45 5.48 3.15 7.52
N GLU A 46 5.07 3.36 6.27
CA GLU A 46 4.75 4.67 5.71
C GLU A 46 3.59 5.34 6.46
N ALA A 47 2.51 4.59 6.73
CA ALA A 47 1.35 5.10 7.48
C ALA A 47 1.72 5.52 8.91
N ILE A 48 2.65 4.80 9.55
CA ILE A 48 3.20 5.20 10.86
C ILE A 48 4.08 6.45 10.70
N ASN A 49 4.91 6.50 9.65
CA ASN A 49 5.86 7.57 9.43
C ASN A 49 5.20 8.94 9.19
N CYS A 50 4.05 8.95 8.52
CA CYS A 50 3.27 10.17 8.27
C CYS A 50 2.63 10.76 9.53
N ARG A 51 2.73 10.07 10.68
CA ARG A 51 2.11 10.47 11.94
C ARG A 51 3.16 10.66 13.03
N ASN A 52 2.93 11.65 13.88
CA ASN A 52 3.76 11.84 15.06
C ASN A 52 3.27 10.94 16.22
N GLY A 53 3.28 9.62 15.99
CA GLY A 53 2.84 8.60 16.94
C GLY A 53 1.40 8.16 16.68
N VAL A 54 1.17 6.86 16.54
CA VAL A 54 -0.16 6.28 16.22
C VAL A 54 -0.43 5.02 17.02
N GLY A 55 -1.67 4.79 17.43
CA GLY A 55 -2.10 3.58 18.11
C GLY A 55 -2.49 2.43 17.16
N VAL A 56 -2.51 1.21 17.69
CA VAL A 56 -2.96 0.01 16.94
C VAL A 56 -4.42 0.11 16.50
N THR A 57 -5.29 0.69 17.35
CA THR A 57 -6.72 0.86 17.01
C THR A 57 -6.89 1.77 15.81
N GLU A 58 -6.19 2.90 15.78
CA GLU A 58 -6.26 3.87 14.68
C GLU A 58 -5.78 3.25 13.35
N LEU A 59 -4.67 2.51 13.38
CA LEU A 59 -4.18 1.77 12.21
C LEU A 59 -5.14 0.66 11.76
N ALA A 60 -5.83 0.00 12.68
CA ALA A 60 -6.79 -1.06 12.33
C ALA A 60 -8.02 -0.50 11.61
N GLU A 61 -8.52 0.65 12.09
CA GLU A 61 -9.63 1.37 11.48
C GLU A 61 -9.25 1.89 10.09
N GLU A 62 -8.08 2.49 9.94
CA GLU A 62 -7.58 3.00 8.65
C GLU A 62 -7.42 1.90 7.60
N PHE A 63 -6.81 0.77 7.97
CA PHE A 63 -6.53 -0.31 7.04
C PHE A 63 -7.71 -1.28 6.86
N GLY A 64 -8.83 -1.08 7.56
CA GLY A 64 -10.00 -1.96 7.47
C GLY A 64 -9.73 -3.41 7.91
N VAL A 65 -8.77 -3.62 8.82
CA VAL A 65 -8.34 -4.95 9.29
C VAL A 65 -8.43 -5.06 10.81
N THR A 66 -8.31 -6.28 11.35
CA THR A 66 -8.40 -6.49 12.80
C THR A 66 -7.21 -5.91 13.55
N LYS A 67 -7.43 -5.46 14.80
CA LYS A 67 -6.34 -5.03 15.72
C LYS A 67 -5.28 -6.11 15.91
N GLY A 68 -5.67 -7.39 15.86
CA GLY A 68 -4.76 -8.53 15.92
C GLY A 68 -3.81 -8.59 14.73
N ALA A 69 -4.33 -8.42 13.51
CA ALA A 69 -3.53 -8.40 12.28
C ALA A 69 -2.53 -7.22 12.29
N ILE A 70 -2.98 -6.01 12.65
CA ILE A 70 -2.09 -4.86 12.83
C ILE A 70 -1.03 -5.16 13.88
N SER A 71 -1.41 -5.67 15.05
CA SER A 71 -0.46 -5.96 16.12
C SER A 71 0.63 -6.94 15.68
N GLN A 72 0.26 -7.98 14.92
CA GLN A 72 1.22 -8.94 14.36
C GLN A 72 2.18 -8.25 13.38
N LEU A 73 1.68 -7.40 12.48
CA LEU A 73 2.49 -6.68 11.51
C LEU A 73 3.45 -5.70 12.21
N ILE A 74 2.95 -4.91 13.17
CA ILE A 74 3.78 -4.00 13.97
C ILE A 74 4.87 -4.77 14.71
N ASN A 75 4.57 -5.94 15.28
CA ASN A 75 5.59 -6.75 15.93
C ASN A 75 6.69 -7.22 14.95
N LYS A 76 6.37 -7.47 13.67
CA LYS A 76 7.39 -7.75 12.64
C LYS A 76 8.26 -6.53 12.39
N LEU A 77 7.67 -5.33 12.27
CA LEU A 77 8.42 -4.09 12.08
C LEU A 77 9.32 -3.74 13.28
N VAL A 78 8.86 -4.03 14.51
CA VAL A 78 9.67 -3.89 15.73
C VAL A 78 10.87 -4.85 15.69
N LYS A 79 10.64 -6.12 15.33
CA LYS A 79 11.73 -7.11 15.18
C LYS A 79 12.77 -6.71 14.12
N LYS A 80 12.34 -5.95 13.10
CA LYS A 80 13.22 -5.39 12.05
C LYS A 80 13.86 -4.06 12.44
N GLU A 81 13.57 -3.54 13.65
CA GLU A 81 14.06 -2.27 14.20
C GLU A 81 13.62 -1.04 13.41
N LEU A 82 12.50 -1.13 12.69
CA LEU A 82 11.97 -0.05 11.84
C LEU A 82 11.00 0.84 12.61
N VAL A 83 10.37 0.30 13.65
CA VAL A 83 9.49 1.03 14.54
C VAL A 83 9.77 0.68 16.00
N VAL A 84 9.37 1.58 16.89
CA VAL A 84 9.38 1.38 18.34
C VAL A 84 7.98 1.60 18.90
N LYS A 85 7.68 0.92 20.00
CA LYS A 85 6.49 1.15 20.82
C LYS A 85 6.91 1.90 22.08
N GLU A 86 6.27 3.02 22.35
CA GLU A 86 6.57 3.86 23.50
C GLU A 86 5.30 4.41 24.14
N PRO A 87 5.32 4.77 25.44
CA PRO A 87 4.23 5.49 26.06
C PRO A 87 3.97 6.83 25.35
N ALA A 88 2.71 7.18 25.17
CA ALA A 88 2.35 8.46 24.58
C ALA A 88 2.78 9.61 25.52
N SER A 89 3.24 10.71 24.92
CA SER A 89 3.70 11.89 25.66
C SER A 89 2.60 12.58 26.45
N ASP A 90 1.36 12.49 25.97
CA ASP A 90 0.15 13.07 26.58
C ASP A 90 -0.50 12.15 27.62
N HIS A 91 -0.47 10.84 27.38
CA HIS A 91 -1.08 9.83 28.26
C HIS A 91 -0.21 8.59 28.37
N LYS A 92 0.56 8.47 29.46
CA LYS A 92 1.52 7.38 29.68
C LYS A 92 0.91 5.96 29.71
N SER A 93 -0.41 5.84 29.90
CA SER A 93 -1.14 4.57 29.81
C SER A 93 -1.40 4.12 28.37
N ARG A 94 -1.26 5.02 27.39
CA ARG A 94 -1.43 4.74 25.96
C ARG A 94 -0.06 4.40 25.36
N VAL A 95 -0.02 3.35 24.55
CA VAL A 95 1.16 2.99 23.74
C VAL A 95 0.97 3.52 22.33
N VAL A 96 1.96 4.26 21.83
CA VAL A 96 2.04 4.73 20.44
C VAL A 96 3.20 4.08 19.72
N ILE A 97 3.10 4.02 18.39
CA ILE A 97 4.10 3.46 17.52
C ILE A 97 4.75 4.60 16.73
N ARG A 98 6.08 4.57 16.63
CA ARG A 98 6.88 5.56 15.90
C ARG A 98 7.93 4.91 15.02
N THR A 99 8.27 5.57 13.92
CA THR A 99 9.40 5.14 13.08
C THR A 99 10.74 5.48 13.72
N THR A 100 11.68 4.54 13.61
CA THR A 100 13.09 4.77 13.94
C THR A 100 13.77 5.55 12.79
N PRO A 101 15.00 6.06 12.97
CA PRO A 101 15.78 6.61 11.86
C PRO A 101 15.95 5.61 10.69
N LYS A 102 16.12 4.33 11.00
CA LYS A 102 16.16 3.23 10.03
C LYS A 102 14.82 3.11 9.29
N GLY A 103 13.70 3.14 10.01
CA GLY A 103 12.36 3.13 9.41
C GLY A 103 12.10 4.33 8.50
N LYS A 104 12.50 5.53 8.90
CA LYS A 104 12.40 6.75 8.08
C LYS A 104 13.18 6.65 6.77
N THR A 105 14.38 6.07 6.85
CA THR A 105 15.22 5.82 5.66
C THR A 105 14.55 4.83 4.72
N ALA A 106 14.00 3.74 5.24
CA ALA A 106 13.23 2.78 4.44
C ALA A 106 12.04 3.44 3.72
N CYS A 107 11.26 4.27 4.43
CA CYS A 107 10.17 5.06 3.84
C CYS A 107 10.63 6.00 2.72
N GLN A 108 11.75 6.71 2.92
CA GLN A 108 12.29 7.60 1.90
C GLN A 108 12.70 6.83 0.63
N ASN A 109 13.44 5.73 0.81
CA ASN A 109 13.90 4.90 -0.31
C ASN A 109 12.73 4.17 -0.99
N HIS A 110 11.69 3.80 -0.25
CA HIS A 110 10.46 3.26 -0.80
C HIS A 110 9.74 4.25 -1.72
N ARG A 111 9.64 5.52 -1.33
CA ARG A 111 9.06 6.57 -2.20
C ARG A 111 9.86 6.75 -3.49
N GLU A 112 11.20 6.67 -3.43
CA GLU A 112 12.05 6.69 -4.63
C GLU A 112 11.84 5.44 -5.50
N PHE A 113 11.82 4.27 -4.86
CA PHE A 113 11.55 3.00 -5.52
C PHE A 113 10.23 3.06 -6.29
N HIS A 114 9.15 3.54 -5.67
CA HIS A 114 7.87 3.73 -6.35
C HIS A 114 7.93 4.74 -7.48
N ARG A 115 8.62 5.88 -7.28
CA ARG A 115 8.76 6.89 -8.33
C ARG A 115 9.40 6.28 -9.58
N GLU A 116 10.47 5.52 -9.43
CA GLU A 116 11.18 4.92 -10.56
C GLU A 116 10.41 3.76 -11.19
N HIS A 117 9.84 2.85 -10.39
CA HIS A 117 9.14 1.67 -10.92
C HIS A 117 7.79 2.03 -11.58
N ASN A 118 7.11 3.05 -11.08
CA ASN A 118 5.81 3.47 -11.60
C ASN A 118 5.94 4.56 -12.67
N LYS A 119 7.14 5.11 -12.89
CA LYS A 119 7.40 6.30 -13.72
C LYS A 119 6.70 6.27 -15.08
N LEU A 120 6.88 5.20 -15.85
CA LEU A 120 6.32 5.11 -17.20
C LEU A 120 4.78 5.06 -17.16
N PHE A 121 4.22 4.40 -16.16
CA PHE A 121 2.77 4.27 -16.02
C PHE A 121 2.15 5.59 -15.54
N THR A 122 2.77 6.27 -14.56
CA THR A 122 2.29 7.58 -14.10
C THR A 122 2.42 8.64 -15.20
N GLN A 123 3.53 8.64 -15.95
CA GLN A 123 3.71 9.53 -17.11
C GLN A 123 2.64 9.32 -18.19
N TYR A 124 2.25 8.06 -18.46
CA TYR A 124 1.14 7.78 -19.36
C TYR A 124 -0.17 8.41 -18.86
N LEU A 125 -0.47 8.27 -17.56
CA LEU A 125 -1.69 8.84 -16.96
C LEU A 125 -1.68 10.38 -16.96
N GLU A 126 -0.52 11.00 -16.70
CA GLU A 126 -0.32 12.46 -16.71
C GLU A 126 -0.51 13.08 -18.10
N GLN A 127 -0.32 12.30 -19.17
CA GLN A 127 -0.48 12.75 -20.56
C GLN A 127 -1.92 12.61 -21.09
N LEU A 128 -2.82 12.01 -20.32
CA LEU A 128 -4.23 11.89 -20.71
C LEU A 128 -4.91 13.26 -20.66
N ASP A 129 -5.79 13.51 -21.64
CA ASP A 129 -6.73 14.63 -21.54
C ASP A 129 -7.79 14.38 -20.46
N ASP A 130 -8.49 15.43 -20.02
CA ASP A 130 -9.49 15.34 -18.95
C ASP A 130 -10.55 14.28 -19.23
N LYS A 131 -10.95 14.13 -20.49
CA LYS A 131 -11.97 13.14 -20.90
C LYS A 131 -11.47 11.71 -20.71
N SER A 132 -10.25 11.42 -21.16
CA SER A 132 -9.64 10.10 -21.06
C SER A 132 -9.30 9.78 -19.61
N PHE A 133 -8.77 10.75 -18.86
CA PHE A 133 -8.50 10.61 -17.43
C PHE A 133 -9.78 10.28 -16.65
N ASN A 134 -10.87 11.01 -16.89
CA ASN A 134 -12.17 10.72 -16.26
C ASN A 134 -12.72 9.34 -16.65
N THR A 135 -12.45 8.86 -17.87
CA THR A 135 -12.81 7.49 -18.28
C THR A 135 -12.04 6.43 -17.49
N VAL A 136 -10.75 6.68 -17.22
CA VAL A 136 -9.93 5.81 -16.36
C VAL A 136 -10.44 5.82 -14.92
N VAL A 137 -10.77 7.00 -14.38
CA VAL A 137 -11.37 7.12 -13.04
C VAL A 137 -12.65 6.29 -12.94
N GLU A 138 -13.55 6.42 -13.91
CA GLU A 138 -14.78 5.63 -13.94
C GLU A 138 -14.49 4.12 -14.02
N LEU A 139 -13.56 3.70 -14.87
CA LEU A 139 -13.13 2.31 -14.94
C LEU A 139 -12.64 1.80 -13.58
N THR A 140 -11.81 2.57 -12.85
CA THR A 140 -11.33 2.13 -11.53
C THR A 140 -12.47 1.94 -10.52
N ASN A 141 -13.49 2.80 -10.54
CA ASN A 141 -14.67 2.65 -9.69
C ASN A 141 -15.46 1.39 -10.04
N GLN A 142 -15.68 1.14 -11.35
CA GLN A 142 -16.37 -0.06 -11.81
C GLN A 142 -15.60 -1.35 -11.47
N LEU A 143 -14.27 -1.32 -11.55
CA LEU A 143 -13.44 -2.46 -11.14
C LEU A 143 -13.58 -2.76 -9.64
N ASN A 144 -13.59 -1.75 -8.79
CA ASN A 144 -13.81 -1.94 -7.35
C ASN A 144 -15.19 -2.58 -7.08
N LEU A 145 -16.26 -2.02 -7.65
CA LEU A 145 -17.62 -2.57 -7.50
C LEU A 145 -17.74 -4.01 -8.01
N TRP A 146 -17.06 -4.33 -9.11
CA TRP A 146 -17.01 -5.68 -9.63
C TRP A 146 -16.31 -6.64 -8.66
N MET A 147 -15.16 -6.24 -8.13
CA MET A 147 -14.39 -7.06 -7.18
C MET A 147 -15.11 -7.27 -5.85
N ASP A 148 -15.84 -6.27 -5.35
CA ASP A 148 -16.66 -6.39 -4.14
C ASP A 148 -17.68 -7.53 -4.23
N ASN A 149 -18.16 -7.87 -5.45
CA ASN A 149 -19.08 -8.99 -5.63
C ASN A 149 -18.44 -10.36 -5.38
N TYR A 150 -17.11 -10.48 -5.39
CA TYR A 150 -16.40 -11.71 -5.00
C TYR A 150 -16.07 -11.76 -3.51
N LEU A 151 -16.24 -10.65 -2.77
CA LEU A 151 -15.90 -10.53 -1.35
C LEU A 151 -17.14 -10.55 -0.44
N LYS A 152 -18.35 -10.56 -1.02
CA LYS A 152 -19.62 -10.85 -0.34
C LYS A 152 -19.72 -12.33 -0.02
#